data_AF-A0A975G5P9-F1
#
_entry.id   AF-A0A975G5P9-F1
#
_cell.length_a   1.000
_cell.length_b   1.000
_cell.length_c   1.000
_cell.angle_alpha   90.00
_cell.angle_beta   90.00
_cell.angle_gamma   90.00
#
_symmetry.space_group_name_H-M   'P 1'
#
loop_
_entity.id
_entity.type
_entity.pdbx_description
1 polymer ?
#
loop_
_entity_poly.entity_id
_entity_poly.type
_entity_poly.pdbx_seq_one_letter_code
_entity_poly.pdbx_strand_id
1 'polypeptide(L)'
;MNRKPVLQLAAKTVLNVENLEFQEKLLCDGLVLNLGDACAYSCGYCYVCSVNRFRPPALIKEYNKENGTNLRFSDVVIRRKNAVELLRTQLLNKKGSPQYPDPTDRRVVYSSSLVDVAANMTLLEETAEACNLIFEHTSWQVRLLSKSNLLHKLIEKDLIHPRHHQRIIFGVSTGMLDDRIATAIEEGTPKVSKRLESLHWLQDHGLRTFGMICPSLPHEDYDQFSQKVCEAIQADRCEHVWAEVINFRGSSFEHSVGRLREHGLSAEADALLKISKPSSGALWEDYARKTFLAHTRNLDPKKLRFLQYVDEQSAGWWKKQRSKGAVLIGETAKKQGLVSKERSTPAVFVVTEIVPKQTEMGQEDIQFRVDREAIVTSAVRQTIVAAKALHEIHSYRAGILWNNEYPTFEAYCRAKWGYAKSQAYRLAACGDFLSLFESHSPNGEWMLTNESQIRSVLSLPRDQWVDCWKEIIAEGPPSRLSAREVETKTKQHRGDLQKSRDVVSKAAKHAPARKALDRLRTIISHHPKARHIGKLLDGIELLLNDEAG
;
A
#
# COMPACT_ATOMS: atom_id res chain seq x y z
N MET A 1 -6.38 20.42 6.11
CA MET A 1 -5.48 19.40 5.51
C MET A 1 -6.31 18.17 5.15
N ASN A 2 -6.30 17.73 3.89
CA ASN A 2 -7.19 16.67 3.38
C ASN A 2 -8.67 16.90 3.74
N ARG A 3 -9.16 18.14 3.58
CA ARG A 3 -10.52 18.62 3.94
C ARG A 3 -10.88 18.60 5.43
N LYS A 4 -9.96 18.22 6.32
CA LYS A 4 -10.13 18.32 7.77
C LYS A 4 -9.57 19.66 8.30
N PRO A 5 -10.20 20.29 9.32
CA PRO A 5 -9.59 21.41 10.02
C PRO A 5 -8.29 20.97 10.70
N VAL A 6 -7.33 21.90 10.75
CA VAL A 6 -6.02 21.69 11.37
C VAL A 6 -5.99 22.45 12.68
N LEU A 7 -5.86 21.73 13.79
CA LEU A 7 -5.68 22.30 15.12
C LEU A 7 -4.20 22.25 15.49
N GLN A 8 -3.77 23.22 16.29
CA GLN A 8 -2.40 23.29 16.79
C GLN A 8 -2.35 23.00 18.28
N LEU A 9 -1.40 22.17 18.70
CA LEU A 9 -1.16 21.84 20.09
C LEU A 9 0.28 22.18 20.46
N ALA A 10 0.48 22.86 21.59
CA ALA A 10 1.82 23.06 22.14
C ALA A 10 2.38 21.72 22.64
N ALA A 11 3.62 21.40 22.25
CA ALA A 11 4.33 20.20 22.66
C ALA A 11 5.62 20.53 23.41
N LYS A 12 5.99 19.67 24.36
CA LYS A 12 7.28 19.76 25.06
C LYS A 12 8.39 18.98 24.36
N THR A 13 8.02 18.03 23.52
CA THR A 13 8.92 17.15 22.77
C THR A 13 8.25 16.74 21.46
N VAL A 14 9.03 16.57 20.40
CA VAL A 14 8.66 15.86 19.16
C VAL A 14 9.52 14.62 18.95
N LEU A 15 10.72 14.59 19.53
CA LEU A 15 11.62 13.44 19.55
C LEU A 15 11.67 12.83 20.96
N ASN A 16 11.13 11.62 21.11
CA ASN A 16 11.36 10.81 22.30
C ASN A 16 12.59 9.93 22.06
N VAL A 17 13.59 10.03 22.92
CA VAL A 17 14.85 9.26 22.82
C VAL A 17 14.85 7.96 23.64
N GLU A 18 13.80 7.72 24.42
CA GLU A 18 13.62 6.56 25.29
C GLU A 18 12.17 6.02 25.19
N ASN A 19 11.82 5.52 24.01
CA ASN A 19 10.53 4.86 23.78
C ASN A 19 10.67 3.33 23.81
N LEU A 20 10.53 2.75 25.01
CA LEU A 20 10.62 1.29 25.19
C LEU A 20 9.55 0.54 24.38
N GLU A 21 8.33 1.05 24.25
CA GLU A 21 7.25 0.34 23.55
C GLU A 21 7.55 0.12 22.06
N PHE A 22 8.15 1.10 21.38
CA PHE A 22 8.54 0.95 19.97
C PHE A 22 9.88 0.22 19.80
N GLN A 23 10.76 0.30 20.80
CA GLN A 23 11.97 -0.54 20.84
C GLN A 23 11.61 -2.02 20.98
N GLU A 24 10.66 -2.39 21.83
CA GLU A 24 10.17 -3.77 21.99
C GLU A 24 9.60 -4.35 20.68
N LYS A 25 9.04 -3.49 19.83
CA LYS A 25 8.56 -3.85 18.48
C LYS A 25 9.68 -4.00 17.44
N LEU A 26 10.92 -3.69 17.82
CA LEU A 26 12.10 -3.65 16.95
C LEU A 26 11.99 -2.66 15.79
N LEU A 27 11.03 -1.73 15.82
CA LEU A 27 10.83 -0.71 14.79
C LEU A 27 11.85 0.43 14.86
N CYS A 28 12.49 0.63 16.01
CA CYS A 28 13.53 1.62 16.26
C CYS A 28 14.38 1.21 17.45
N ASP A 29 15.41 2.02 17.74
CA ASP A 29 16.28 1.87 18.91
C ASP A 29 15.85 2.78 20.08
N GLY A 30 14.54 2.85 20.32
CA GLY A 30 13.93 3.74 21.32
C GLY A 30 13.75 5.18 20.86
N LEU A 31 14.19 5.55 19.66
CA LEU A 31 14.03 6.89 19.09
C LEU A 31 12.73 6.99 18.29
N VAL A 32 11.78 7.83 18.72
CA VAL A 32 10.49 8.03 18.03
C VAL A 32 10.23 9.52 17.78
N LEU A 33 9.96 9.85 16.52
CA LEU A 33 9.63 11.21 16.06
C LEU A 33 8.14 11.33 15.74
N ASN A 34 7.46 12.30 16.37
CA ASN A 34 6.09 12.69 16.07
C ASN A 34 5.95 14.20 15.94
N LEU A 35 5.55 14.64 14.75
CA LEU A 35 5.32 16.05 14.41
C LEU A 35 3.84 16.47 14.61
N GLY A 36 2.97 15.52 14.96
CA GLY A 36 1.56 15.74 15.21
C GLY A 36 0.94 14.66 16.11
N ASP A 37 -0.34 14.83 16.41
CA ASP A 37 -1.08 14.01 17.39
C ASP A 37 -2.39 13.43 16.84
N ALA A 38 -2.87 13.90 15.67
CA ALA A 38 -3.99 13.31 14.93
C ALA A 38 -3.75 13.41 13.41
N CYS A 39 -4.08 12.33 12.69
CA CYS A 39 -3.66 12.11 11.31
C CYS A 39 -4.62 12.72 10.27
N ALA A 40 -4.11 13.02 9.08
CA ALA A 40 -4.91 13.43 7.92
C ALA A 40 -5.82 12.33 7.37
N TYR A 41 -5.58 11.06 7.73
CA TYR A 41 -6.38 9.90 7.36
C TYR A 41 -7.39 9.51 8.46
N SER A 42 -8.44 8.77 8.09
CA SER A 42 -9.55 8.38 8.98
C SER A 42 -9.73 6.86 9.07
N CYS A 43 -8.63 6.10 9.20
CA CYS A 43 -8.72 4.64 9.24
C CYS A 43 -9.58 4.14 10.41
N GLY A 44 -10.56 3.28 10.13
CA GLY A 44 -11.55 2.80 11.11
C GLY A 44 -10.92 2.03 12.28
N TYR A 45 -9.80 1.35 12.03
CA TYR A 45 -9.06 0.57 13.02
C TYR A 45 -7.95 1.36 13.74
N CYS A 46 -7.80 2.66 13.47
CA CYS A 46 -6.67 3.44 13.96
C CYS A 46 -6.58 3.45 15.50
N TYR A 47 -5.45 2.98 16.04
CA TYR A 47 -5.26 2.92 17.50
C TYR A 47 -4.97 4.28 18.14
N VAL A 48 -4.61 5.31 17.35
CA VAL A 48 -4.09 6.59 17.86
C VAL A 48 -5.10 7.28 18.78
N CYS A 49 -6.39 7.28 18.42
CA CYS A 49 -7.45 7.81 19.26
C CYS A 49 -7.52 7.10 20.63
N SER A 50 -7.21 5.80 20.68
CA SER A 50 -7.26 4.99 21.89
C SER A 50 -6.06 5.21 22.81
N VAL A 51 -4.92 5.67 22.28
CA VAL A 51 -3.70 5.92 23.08
C VAL A 51 -3.52 7.40 23.44
N ASN A 52 -4.09 8.32 22.66
CA ASN A 52 -3.96 9.76 22.90
C ASN A 52 -5.19 10.33 23.63
N ARG A 53 -5.42 9.87 24.86
CA ARG A 53 -6.69 10.03 25.60
C ARG A 53 -6.92 11.39 26.26
N PHE A 54 -5.90 12.23 26.38
CA PHE A 54 -5.98 13.41 27.24
C PHE A 54 -5.99 14.73 26.48
N ARG A 55 -4.92 15.05 25.74
CA ARG A 55 -4.77 16.39 25.13
C ARG A 55 -5.62 16.58 23.87
N PRO A 56 -5.64 15.66 22.90
CA PRO A 56 -6.47 15.83 21.71
C PRO A 56 -7.97 15.97 21.98
N PRO A 57 -8.60 15.15 22.86
CA PRO A 57 -10.03 15.29 23.12
C PRO A 57 -10.42 16.65 23.72
N ALA A 58 -9.59 17.21 24.61
CA ALA A 58 -9.83 18.52 25.20
C ALA A 58 -9.79 19.63 24.14
N LEU A 59 -8.77 19.62 23.27
CA LEU A 59 -8.61 20.58 22.18
C LEU A 59 -9.76 20.52 21.18
N ILE A 60 -10.22 19.32 20.82
CA ILE A 60 -11.36 19.13 19.91
C ILE A 60 -12.66 19.64 20.56
N LYS A 61 -12.86 19.38 21.85
CA LYS A 61 -14.03 19.86 22.59
C LYS A 61 -14.10 21.38 22.64
N GLU A 62 -12.96 22.03 22.88
CA GLU A 62 -12.84 23.50 22.87
C GLU A 62 -13.15 24.05 21.48
N TYR A 63 -12.51 23.52 20.44
CA TYR A 63 -12.77 23.91 19.05
C TYR A 63 -14.25 23.75 18.67
N ASN A 64 -14.87 22.63 19.05
CA ASN A 64 -16.30 22.37 18.83
C ASN A 64 -17.20 23.41 19.50
N LYS A 65 -16.87 23.79 20.74
CA LYS A 65 -17.61 24.82 21.48
C LYS A 65 -17.50 26.19 20.81
N GLU A 66 -16.29 26.56 20.37
CA GLU A 66 -16.02 27.86 19.75
C GLU A 66 -16.64 28.00 18.36
N ASN A 67 -16.70 26.92 17.60
CA ASN A 67 -17.12 26.93 16.19
C ASN A 67 -18.52 26.36 15.96
N GLY A 68 -19.22 25.93 17.01
CA GLY A 68 -20.54 25.29 16.90
C GLY A 68 -20.51 23.98 16.12
N THR A 69 -19.40 23.23 16.18
CA THR A 69 -19.21 21.97 15.44
C THR A 69 -19.34 20.75 16.35
N ASN A 70 -19.42 19.55 15.76
CA ASN A 70 -19.43 18.27 16.48
C ASN A 70 -18.41 17.30 15.88
N LEU A 71 -17.17 17.77 15.72
CA LEU A 71 -16.08 16.99 15.15
C LEU A 71 -15.56 15.96 16.15
N ARG A 72 -15.21 14.78 15.64
CA ARG A 72 -14.55 13.71 16.40
C ARG A 72 -13.04 13.71 16.12
N PHE A 73 -12.31 12.86 16.81
CA PHE A 73 -10.86 12.69 16.61
C PHE A 73 -10.48 12.38 15.16
N SER A 74 -11.27 11.56 14.46
CA SER A 74 -11.05 11.23 13.05
C SER A 74 -11.29 12.41 12.11
N ASP A 75 -11.99 13.46 12.57
CA ASP A 75 -12.49 14.52 11.70
C ASP A 75 -11.55 15.74 11.71
N VAL A 76 -10.47 15.70 12.50
CA VAL A 76 -9.48 16.78 12.63
C VAL A 76 -8.07 16.29 12.31
N VAL A 77 -7.16 17.23 12.00
CA VAL A 77 -5.71 17.01 12.03
C VAL A 77 -5.15 17.83 13.18
N ILE A 78 -4.27 17.24 13.99
CA ILE A 78 -3.61 17.96 15.09
C ILE A 78 -2.11 17.96 14.82
N ARG A 79 -1.55 19.16 14.64
CA ARG A 79 -0.11 19.37 14.47
C ARG A 79 0.50 19.95 15.74
N ARG A 80 1.76 19.62 16.00
CA ARG A 80 2.50 20.23 17.09
C ARG A 80 3.01 21.59 16.63
N LYS A 81 2.76 22.63 17.43
CA LYS A 81 3.19 23.99 17.10
C LYS A 81 4.72 24.05 17.01
N ASN A 82 5.24 24.62 15.92
CA ASN A 82 6.68 24.76 15.64
C ASN A 82 7.46 23.44 15.79
N ALA A 83 6.90 22.32 15.31
CA ALA A 83 7.46 20.98 15.55
C ALA A 83 8.92 20.84 15.08
N VAL A 84 9.27 21.36 13.90
CA VAL A 84 10.63 21.30 13.33
C VAL A 84 11.61 22.12 14.18
N GLU A 85 11.22 23.31 14.63
CA GLU A 85 12.07 24.12 15.50
C GLU A 85 12.25 23.47 16.87
N LEU A 86 11.19 22.89 17.43
CA LEU A 86 11.29 22.11 18.66
C LEU A 86 12.25 20.93 18.48
N LEU A 87 12.21 20.21 17.36
CA LEU A 87 13.20 19.17 17.04
C LEU A 87 14.63 19.71 17.05
N ARG A 88 14.88 20.87 16.43
CA ARG A 88 16.20 21.52 16.43
C ARG A 88 16.70 21.74 17.86
N THR A 89 15.86 22.28 18.74
CA THR A 89 16.23 22.48 20.16
C THR A 89 16.47 21.17 20.92
N GLN A 90 15.93 20.05 20.46
CA GLN A 90 16.17 18.72 21.04
C GLN A 90 17.40 18.01 20.46
N LEU A 91 17.94 18.49 19.34
CA LEU A 91 19.15 17.93 18.72
C LEU A 91 20.39 18.75 19.04
N LEU A 92 20.23 20.02 19.42
CA LEU A 92 21.31 20.95 19.73
C LEU A 92 21.31 21.36 21.20
N ASN A 93 22.49 21.57 21.76
CA ASN A 93 22.64 22.17 23.09
C ASN A 93 22.47 23.70 23.04
N LYS A 94 22.49 24.37 24.20
CA LYS A 94 22.34 25.84 24.30
C LYS A 94 23.40 26.65 23.54
N LYS A 95 24.53 26.05 23.18
CA LYS A 95 25.62 26.67 22.39
C LYS A 95 25.48 26.38 20.88
N GLY A 96 24.42 25.69 20.47
CA GLY A 96 24.19 25.31 19.07
C GLY A 96 25.00 24.09 18.61
N SER A 97 25.72 23.40 19.49
CA SER A 97 26.46 22.18 19.11
C SER A 97 25.57 20.94 19.22
N PRO A 98 25.82 19.88 18.42
CA PRO A 98 25.07 18.62 18.49
C PRO A 98 25.04 18.00 19.89
N GLN A 99 23.87 17.56 20.34
CA GLN A 99 23.68 16.83 21.59
C GLN A 99 24.10 15.35 21.46
N TYR A 100 24.06 14.79 20.25
CA TYR A 100 24.39 13.40 19.96
C TYR A 100 25.53 13.31 18.92
N PRO A 101 26.76 13.71 19.28
CA PRO A 101 27.84 13.90 18.33
C PRO A 101 28.57 12.60 17.92
N ASP A 102 28.29 11.47 18.56
CA ASP A 102 28.99 10.20 18.32
C ASP A 102 28.85 9.77 16.84
N PRO A 103 29.94 9.75 16.05
CA PRO A 103 29.89 9.42 14.64
C PRO A 103 29.60 7.95 14.36
N THR A 104 29.63 7.09 15.38
CA THR A 104 29.36 5.66 15.32
C THR A 104 27.93 5.30 15.76
N ASP A 105 27.18 6.25 16.32
CA ASP A 105 25.80 6.03 16.77
C ASP A 105 24.86 5.92 15.56
N ARG A 106 24.56 4.67 15.19
CA ARG A 106 23.70 4.32 14.04
C ARG A 106 22.27 4.00 14.45
N ARG A 107 21.80 4.42 15.64
CA ARG A 107 20.43 4.17 16.08
C ARG A 107 19.38 4.61 15.05
N VAL A 108 18.28 3.87 14.96
CA VAL A 108 17.17 4.12 14.05
C VAL A 108 16.09 4.95 14.74
N VAL A 109 15.77 6.11 14.20
CA VAL A 109 14.59 6.93 14.53
C VAL A 109 13.40 6.41 13.75
N TYR A 110 12.29 6.09 14.42
CA TYR A 110 11.04 5.74 13.75
C TYR A 110 10.05 6.91 13.76
N SER A 111 9.41 7.15 12.62
CA SER A 111 8.27 8.06 12.53
C SER A 111 7.05 7.38 11.92
N SER A 112 5.87 7.97 12.12
CA SER A 112 4.54 7.36 11.96
C SER A 112 4.05 6.49 13.12
N SER A 113 4.30 6.94 14.36
CA SER A 113 3.67 6.33 15.55
C SER A 113 2.34 6.97 15.97
N LEU A 114 2.06 8.23 15.59
CA LEU A 114 0.79 8.90 15.87
C LEU A 114 0.13 9.51 14.62
N VAL A 115 0.94 9.91 13.65
CA VAL A 115 0.50 10.60 12.43
C VAL A 115 1.29 10.10 11.25
N ASP A 116 0.65 10.02 10.09
CA ASP A 116 1.33 9.65 8.85
C ASP A 116 2.30 10.78 8.43
N VAL A 117 3.51 10.38 8.03
CA VAL A 117 4.60 11.29 7.66
C VAL A 117 4.48 11.88 6.26
N ALA A 118 3.63 11.31 5.41
CA ALA A 118 3.58 11.64 3.99
C ALA A 118 2.15 11.76 3.46
N ALA A 119 1.17 12.05 4.31
CA ALA A 119 -0.23 12.02 3.90
C ALA A 119 -0.64 13.04 2.83
N ASN A 120 0.19 14.04 2.60
CA ASN A 120 0.17 14.99 1.48
C ASN A 120 1.56 15.65 1.36
N MET A 121 1.77 16.46 0.33
CA MET A 121 3.06 17.13 0.08
C MET A 121 3.50 18.04 1.23
N THR A 122 2.60 18.79 1.86
CA THR A 122 2.95 19.64 3.01
C THR A 122 3.54 18.85 4.17
N LEU A 123 2.95 17.69 4.51
CA LEU A 123 3.49 16.82 5.55
C LEU A 123 4.78 16.10 5.12
N LEU A 124 4.90 15.80 3.82
CA LEU A 124 6.12 15.22 3.26
C LEU A 124 7.30 16.19 3.39
N GLU A 125 7.09 17.46 3.05
CA GLU A 125 8.08 18.53 3.16
C GLU A 125 8.48 18.77 4.61
N GLU A 126 7.51 18.87 5.54
CA GLU A 126 7.78 18.98 6.98
C GLU A 126 8.59 17.78 7.51
N THR A 127 8.27 16.57 7.02
CA THR A 127 9.04 15.36 7.33
C THR A 127 10.45 15.42 6.77
N ALA A 128 10.63 15.95 5.55
CA ALA A 128 11.94 16.10 4.93
C ALA A 128 12.83 17.05 5.75
N GLU A 129 12.29 18.21 6.16
CA GLU A 129 12.97 19.16 7.04
C GLU A 129 13.42 18.49 8.35
N ALA A 130 12.53 17.74 9.00
CA ALA A 130 12.85 17.03 10.23
C ALA A 130 13.94 15.95 10.02
N CYS A 131 13.88 15.22 8.91
CA CYS A 131 14.90 14.23 8.56
C CYS A 131 16.26 14.88 8.30
N ASN A 132 16.31 15.98 7.55
CA ASN A 132 17.55 16.71 7.27
C ASN A 132 18.20 17.21 8.56
N LEU A 133 17.43 17.75 9.51
CA LEU A 133 17.95 18.13 10.83
C LEU A 133 18.58 16.96 11.58
N ILE A 134 17.94 15.80 11.56
CA ILE A 134 18.50 14.58 12.17
C ILE A 134 19.81 14.21 11.48
N PHE A 135 19.88 14.27 10.15
CA PHE A 135 21.08 13.90 9.40
C PHE A 135 22.25 14.86 9.56
N GLU A 136 21.97 16.16 9.67
CA GLU A 136 22.96 17.22 9.86
C GLU A 136 23.60 17.18 11.25
N HIS A 137 22.85 16.77 12.27
CA HIS A 137 23.28 16.89 13.67
C HIS A 137 23.49 15.56 14.38
N THR A 138 23.25 14.43 13.72
CA THR A 138 23.47 13.10 14.30
C THR A 138 24.03 12.14 13.26
N SER A 139 24.42 10.97 13.73
CA SER A 139 24.82 9.82 12.91
C SER A 139 23.72 8.76 12.73
N TRP A 140 22.51 9.06 13.21
CA TRP A 140 21.35 8.16 13.23
C TRP A 140 20.79 7.85 11.84
N GLN A 141 19.93 6.84 11.80
CA GLN A 141 19.14 6.47 10.63
C GLN A 141 17.68 6.85 10.88
N VAL A 142 16.87 6.95 9.82
CA VAL A 142 15.44 7.26 9.93
C VAL A 142 14.62 6.21 9.19
N ARG A 143 13.65 5.61 9.89
CA ARG A 143 12.67 4.68 9.34
C ARG A 143 11.30 5.37 9.24
N LEU A 144 10.79 5.48 8.02
CA LEU A 144 9.52 6.14 7.71
C LEU A 144 8.48 5.10 7.27
N LEU A 145 7.37 5.02 8.00
CA LEU A 145 6.19 4.27 7.57
C LEU A 145 5.12 5.25 7.06
N SER A 146 4.41 4.89 5.98
CA SER A 146 3.24 5.66 5.53
C SER A 146 2.15 4.78 4.91
N LYS A 147 0.93 5.30 4.85
CA LYS A 147 -0.18 4.83 3.99
C LYS A 147 -0.33 5.66 2.71
N SER A 148 0.59 6.58 2.47
CA SER A 148 0.65 7.40 1.27
C SER A 148 1.43 6.72 0.14
N ASN A 149 1.25 7.23 -1.07
CA ASN A 149 2.07 6.90 -2.25
C ASN A 149 3.13 7.98 -2.53
N LEU A 150 3.46 8.84 -1.55
CA LEU A 150 4.33 10.00 -1.75
C LEU A 150 5.76 9.83 -1.23
N LEU A 151 6.12 8.72 -0.55
CA LEU A 151 7.46 8.58 0.05
C LEU A 151 8.60 8.68 -0.98
N HIS A 152 8.41 8.15 -2.19
CA HIS A 152 9.39 8.29 -3.28
C HIS A 152 9.68 9.75 -3.68
N LYS A 153 8.74 10.67 -3.44
CA LYS A 153 8.92 12.09 -3.75
C LYS A 153 9.97 12.77 -2.87
N LEU A 154 10.32 12.20 -1.72
CA LEU A 154 11.47 12.68 -0.91
C LEU A 154 12.78 12.62 -1.71
N ILE A 155 12.87 11.65 -2.62
CA ILE A 155 14.05 11.38 -3.45
C ILE A 155 13.88 12.01 -4.82
N GLU A 156 12.76 11.77 -5.50
CA GLU A 156 12.50 12.31 -6.84
C GLU A 156 12.55 13.85 -6.90
N LYS A 157 12.23 14.53 -5.79
CA LYS A 157 12.26 16.00 -5.71
C LYS A 157 13.47 16.55 -4.96
N ASP A 158 14.48 15.73 -4.69
CA ASP A 158 15.70 16.12 -3.97
C ASP A 158 15.44 16.79 -2.60
N LEU A 159 14.36 16.41 -1.92
CA LEU A 159 14.05 16.94 -0.59
C LEU A 159 15.01 16.39 0.48
N ILE A 160 15.61 15.22 0.21
CA ILE A 160 16.71 14.67 0.98
C ILE A 160 17.93 14.56 0.08
N HIS A 161 19.04 15.16 0.52
CA HIS A 161 20.30 15.15 -0.22
C HIS A 161 20.80 13.71 -0.48
N PRO A 162 21.30 13.37 -1.69
CA PRO A 162 21.78 12.03 -2.07
C PRO A 162 22.69 11.32 -1.05
N ARG A 163 23.64 12.06 -0.46
CA ARG A 163 24.54 11.55 0.60
C ARG A 163 23.82 10.94 1.82
N HIS A 164 22.54 11.23 2.02
CA HIS A 164 21.74 10.73 3.15
C HIS A 164 20.73 9.65 2.74
N HIS A 165 20.62 9.29 1.46
CA HIS A 165 19.64 8.30 0.99
C HIS A 165 19.80 6.96 1.69
N GLN A 166 21.03 6.52 1.93
CA GLN A 166 21.32 5.27 2.66
C GLN A 166 21.12 5.37 4.18
N ARG A 167 20.74 6.53 4.71
CA ARG A 167 20.33 6.71 6.11
C ARG A 167 18.81 6.71 6.29
N ILE A 168 18.03 6.57 5.21
CA ILE A 168 16.57 6.44 5.28
C ILE A 168 16.15 5.01 4.91
N ILE A 169 15.15 4.50 5.64
CA ILE A 169 14.52 3.20 5.40
C ILE A 169 13.02 3.44 5.20
N PHE A 170 12.49 3.11 4.03
CA PHE A 170 11.12 3.40 3.64
C PHE A 170 10.19 2.19 3.78
N GLY A 171 8.97 2.40 4.24
CA GLY A 171 7.95 1.35 4.28
C GLY A 171 6.56 1.92 4.04
N VAL A 172 5.70 1.10 3.47
CA VAL A 172 4.28 1.41 3.29
C VAL A 172 3.43 0.35 4.00
N SER A 173 2.29 0.77 4.58
CA SER A 173 1.37 -0.20 5.20
C SER A 173 0.57 -0.95 4.12
N THR A 174 0.64 -2.28 4.15
CA THR A 174 0.07 -3.22 3.17
C THR A 174 -0.66 -4.37 3.85
N GLY A 175 -1.37 -4.09 4.95
CA GLY A 175 -2.12 -5.11 5.70
C GLY A 175 -3.27 -5.76 4.91
N MET A 176 -3.74 -5.13 3.84
CA MET A 176 -4.71 -5.66 2.89
C MET A 176 -4.23 -5.34 1.48
N LEU A 177 -4.36 -6.28 0.54
CA LEU A 177 -4.00 -6.07 -0.87
C LEU A 177 -5.18 -5.67 -1.77
N ASP A 178 -6.41 -5.94 -1.34
CA ASP A 178 -7.61 -5.54 -2.09
C ASP A 178 -7.89 -4.06 -1.87
N ASP A 179 -7.77 -3.26 -2.93
CA ASP A 179 -8.06 -1.82 -2.92
C ASP A 179 -9.48 -1.51 -2.42
N ARG A 180 -10.46 -2.38 -2.64
CA ARG A 180 -11.85 -2.19 -2.19
C ARG A 180 -11.93 -2.29 -0.67
N ILE A 181 -11.32 -3.32 -0.09
CA ILE A 181 -11.27 -3.53 1.37
C ILE A 181 -10.50 -2.40 2.03
N ALA A 182 -9.30 -2.10 1.51
CA ALA A 182 -8.47 -1.02 2.03
C ALA A 182 -9.22 0.33 1.97
N THR A 183 -9.83 0.69 0.83
CA THR A 183 -10.59 1.94 0.68
C THR A 183 -11.75 2.04 1.67
N ALA A 184 -12.45 0.92 1.93
CA ALA A 184 -13.58 0.92 2.86
C ALA A 184 -13.19 1.30 4.29
N ILE A 185 -12.04 0.80 4.79
CA ILE A 185 -11.65 1.00 6.20
C ILE A 185 -10.46 1.94 6.40
N GLU A 186 -9.78 2.37 5.34
CA GLU A 186 -8.64 3.29 5.36
C GLU A 186 -9.01 4.64 4.71
N GLU A 187 -10.10 5.24 5.17
CA GLU A 187 -10.67 6.44 4.57
C GLU A 187 -9.65 7.60 4.45
N GLY A 188 -9.60 8.19 3.26
CA GLY A 188 -8.71 9.31 2.91
C GLY A 188 -7.30 8.89 2.49
N THR A 189 -6.94 7.61 2.56
CA THR A 189 -5.66 7.10 2.07
C THR A 189 -5.69 6.81 0.56
N PRO A 190 -4.53 6.85 -0.13
CA PRO A 190 -4.39 6.25 -1.45
C PRO A 190 -4.65 4.74 -1.43
N LYS A 191 -5.09 4.21 -2.58
CA LYS A 191 -5.19 2.78 -2.87
C LYS A 191 -3.89 2.03 -2.51
N VAL A 192 -3.99 0.81 -1.99
CA VAL A 192 -2.79 0.02 -1.63
C VAL A 192 -1.95 -0.29 -2.86
N SER A 193 -2.57 -0.51 -4.03
CA SER A 193 -1.87 -0.65 -5.31
C SER A 193 -0.94 0.53 -5.60
N LYS A 194 -1.38 1.77 -5.32
CA LYS A 194 -0.55 2.98 -5.49
C LYS A 194 0.57 3.10 -4.46
N ARG A 195 0.38 2.57 -3.26
CA ARG A 195 1.45 2.51 -2.25
C ARG A 195 2.53 1.53 -2.68
N LEU A 196 2.14 0.37 -3.22
CA LEU A 196 3.06 -0.63 -3.76
C LEU A 196 3.85 -0.09 -4.94
N GLU A 197 3.23 0.64 -5.86
CA GLU A 197 3.96 1.35 -6.94
C GLU A 197 5.04 2.29 -6.37
N SER A 198 4.74 3.02 -5.30
CA SER A 198 5.74 3.87 -4.63
C SER A 198 6.84 3.06 -3.94
N LEU A 199 6.52 1.89 -3.38
CA LEU A 199 7.50 1.01 -2.74
C LEU A 199 8.43 0.40 -3.78
N HIS A 200 7.89 -0.12 -4.89
CA HIS A 200 8.67 -0.66 -6.01
C HIS A 200 9.58 0.40 -6.61
N TRP A 201 9.09 1.62 -6.81
CA TRP A 201 9.95 2.72 -7.26
C TRP A 201 11.15 2.91 -6.33
N LEU A 202 10.93 2.93 -5.01
CA LEU A 202 12.02 3.08 -4.04
C LEU A 202 13.03 1.92 -4.13
N GLN A 203 12.52 0.70 -4.21
CA GLN A 203 13.34 -0.51 -4.35
C GLN A 203 14.18 -0.48 -5.65
N ASP A 204 13.57 -0.10 -6.77
CA ASP A 204 14.20 -0.02 -8.10
C ASP A 204 15.27 1.07 -8.19
N HIS A 205 15.27 2.01 -7.25
CA HIS A 205 16.31 3.03 -7.09
C HIS A 205 17.37 2.64 -6.04
N GLY A 206 17.40 1.39 -5.58
CA GLY A 206 18.41 0.88 -4.64
C GLY A 206 18.30 1.48 -3.24
N LEU A 207 17.11 1.98 -2.88
CA LEU A 207 16.86 2.55 -1.56
C LEU A 207 16.46 1.44 -0.58
N ARG A 208 16.76 1.68 0.69
CA ARG A 208 16.48 0.71 1.75
C ARG A 208 14.99 0.71 2.05
N THR A 209 14.37 -0.46 2.00
CA THR A 209 12.94 -0.62 2.27
C THR A 209 12.63 -1.66 3.33
N PHE A 210 11.47 -1.57 3.97
CA PHE A 210 10.93 -2.59 4.85
C PHE A 210 9.45 -2.85 4.58
N GLY A 211 9.02 -4.08 4.83
CA GLY A 211 7.62 -4.49 4.70
C GLY A 211 6.81 -4.20 5.97
N MET A 212 5.56 -3.74 5.81
CA MET A 212 4.62 -3.56 6.91
C MET A 212 3.24 -4.12 6.55
N ILE A 213 3.03 -5.40 6.85
CA ILE A 213 1.78 -6.13 6.68
C ILE A 213 0.91 -5.91 7.93
N CYS A 214 0.39 -4.69 8.10
CA CYS A 214 -0.40 -4.32 9.28
C CYS A 214 -1.52 -3.30 8.98
N PRO A 215 -2.73 -3.52 9.52
CA PRO A 215 -3.18 -4.77 10.16
C PRO A 215 -3.56 -5.80 9.09
N SER A 216 -3.25 -7.07 9.30
CA SER A 216 -3.92 -8.15 8.55
C SER A 216 -5.38 -8.26 9.05
N LEU A 217 -6.28 -8.67 8.16
CA LEU A 217 -7.66 -9.05 8.52
C LEU A 217 -7.78 -10.58 8.50
N PRO A 218 -8.87 -11.16 9.06
CA PRO A 218 -9.13 -12.59 8.88
C PRO A 218 -9.31 -12.94 7.39
N HIS A 219 -8.66 -14.03 6.97
CA HIS A 219 -8.73 -14.57 5.61
C HIS A 219 -9.30 -15.98 5.62
N GLU A 220 -9.84 -16.42 4.48
CA GLU A 220 -10.21 -17.83 4.28
C GLU A 220 -8.95 -18.68 4.02
N ASP A 221 -8.04 -18.18 3.18
CA ASP A 221 -6.75 -18.80 2.87
C ASP A 221 -5.60 -17.87 3.29
N TYR A 222 -5.00 -18.20 4.44
CA TYR A 222 -3.88 -17.44 5.00
C TYR A 222 -2.56 -17.66 4.23
N ASP A 223 -2.35 -18.86 3.69
CA ASP A 223 -1.12 -19.19 2.95
C ASP A 223 -1.11 -18.44 1.62
N GLN A 224 -2.23 -18.42 0.89
CA GLN A 224 -2.37 -17.63 -0.33
C GLN A 224 -2.25 -16.12 -0.04
N PHE A 225 -2.88 -15.61 1.03
CA PHE A 225 -2.74 -14.21 1.43
C PHE A 225 -1.27 -13.87 1.68
N SER A 226 -0.58 -14.69 2.49
CA SER A 226 0.82 -14.52 2.83
C SER A 226 1.71 -14.51 1.60
N GLN A 227 1.55 -15.48 0.70
CA GLN A 227 2.28 -15.53 -0.56
C GLN A 227 2.09 -14.24 -1.38
N LYS A 228 0.83 -13.86 -1.65
CA LYS A 228 0.51 -12.68 -2.46
C LYS A 228 1.07 -11.40 -1.86
N VAL A 229 0.97 -11.20 -0.54
CA VAL A 229 1.49 -9.99 0.10
C VAL A 229 3.01 -9.95 0.13
N CYS A 230 3.68 -11.09 0.31
CA CYS A 230 5.14 -11.17 0.27
C CYS A 230 5.69 -10.88 -1.13
N GLU A 231 5.04 -11.42 -2.17
CA GLU A 231 5.33 -11.12 -3.57
C GLU A 231 5.09 -9.63 -3.87
N ALA A 232 3.93 -9.10 -3.46
CA ALA A 232 3.55 -7.71 -3.72
C ALA A 232 4.53 -6.70 -3.11
N ILE A 233 5.05 -6.95 -1.91
CA ILE A 233 6.03 -6.05 -1.27
C ILE A 233 7.48 -6.33 -1.69
N GLN A 234 7.73 -7.38 -2.49
CA GLN A 234 9.07 -7.88 -2.83
C GLN A 234 9.89 -8.09 -1.54
N ALA A 235 9.39 -8.99 -0.69
CA ALA A 235 9.89 -9.18 0.69
C ALA A 235 11.39 -9.53 0.76
N ASP A 236 11.94 -10.13 -0.29
CA ASP A 236 13.36 -10.41 -0.49
C ASP A 236 14.22 -9.13 -0.59
N ARG A 237 13.66 -8.02 -1.12
CA ARG A 237 14.32 -6.70 -1.19
C ARG A 237 14.11 -5.84 0.06
N CYS A 238 13.23 -6.26 0.96
CA CYS A 238 13.04 -5.61 2.25
C CYS A 238 14.13 -6.01 3.26
N GLU A 239 14.58 -5.08 4.10
CA GLU A 239 15.49 -5.39 5.22
C GLU A 239 14.84 -6.36 6.20
N HIS A 240 13.59 -6.08 6.52
CA HIS A 240 12.75 -6.81 7.45
C HIS A 240 11.30 -6.66 7.01
N VAL A 241 10.45 -7.57 7.47
CA VAL A 241 9.00 -7.52 7.23
C VAL A 241 8.30 -7.60 8.58
N TRP A 242 7.64 -6.52 8.96
CA TRP A 242 6.72 -6.51 10.08
C TRP A 242 5.35 -7.00 9.62
N ALA A 243 4.74 -7.83 10.43
CA ALA A 243 3.38 -8.29 10.24
C ALA A 243 2.64 -8.23 11.57
N GLU A 244 1.38 -7.85 11.53
CA GLU A 244 0.53 -7.77 12.72
C GLU A 244 -0.92 -7.97 12.32
N VAL A 245 -1.67 -8.74 13.09
CA VAL A 245 -3.12 -8.86 12.94
C VAL A 245 -3.85 -7.67 13.54
N ILE A 246 -5.07 -7.39 13.09
CA ILE A 246 -5.92 -6.40 13.78
C ILE A 246 -6.12 -6.76 15.26
N ASN A 247 -5.82 -5.80 16.14
CA ASN A 247 -5.88 -5.94 17.60
C ASN A 247 -7.09 -5.20 18.19
N PHE A 248 -7.55 -5.66 19.35
CA PHE A 248 -8.60 -4.97 20.12
C PHE A 248 -8.14 -3.62 20.65
N ARG A 249 -8.66 -2.53 20.07
CA ARG A 249 -8.32 -1.15 20.46
C ARG A 249 -9.56 -0.25 20.45
N GLY A 250 -10.16 0.02 21.61
CA GLY A 250 -11.37 0.84 21.68
C GLY A 250 -12.46 0.32 20.73
N SER A 251 -13.11 1.20 19.98
CA SER A 251 -14.15 0.86 18.99
C SER A 251 -13.60 0.52 17.59
N SER A 252 -12.30 0.20 17.45
CA SER A 252 -11.66 -0.13 16.17
C SER A 252 -12.38 -1.21 15.37
N PHE A 253 -12.78 -2.30 16.02
CA PHE A 253 -13.54 -3.37 15.40
C PHE A 253 -14.94 -2.92 14.96
N GLU A 254 -15.69 -2.26 15.84
CA GLU A 254 -17.04 -1.79 15.56
C GLU A 254 -17.06 -0.84 14.35
N HIS A 255 -16.14 0.13 14.33
CA HIS A 255 -16.00 1.06 13.22
C HIS A 255 -15.61 0.34 11.93
N SER A 256 -14.62 -0.55 11.98
CA SER A 256 -14.15 -1.28 10.78
C SER A 256 -15.23 -2.19 10.21
N VAL A 257 -15.96 -2.91 11.06
CA VAL A 257 -17.11 -3.73 10.67
C VAL A 257 -18.21 -2.86 10.04
N GLY A 258 -18.55 -1.74 10.66
CA GLY A 258 -19.55 -0.80 10.11
C GLY A 258 -19.16 -0.29 8.73
N ARG A 259 -17.91 0.15 8.57
CA ARG A 259 -17.37 0.63 7.29
C ARG A 259 -17.38 -0.43 6.19
N LEU A 260 -17.01 -1.66 6.50
CA LEU A 260 -17.07 -2.78 5.55
C LEU A 260 -18.52 -3.02 5.10
N ARG A 261 -19.49 -2.98 6.02
CA ARG A 261 -20.92 -3.12 5.68
C ARG A 261 -21.44 -2.01 4.79
N GLU A 262 -21.09 -0.75 5.10
CA GLU A 262 -21.47 0.41 4.29
C GLU A 262 -21.00 0.29 2.83
N HIS A 263 -19.88 -0.41 2.61
CA HIS A 263 -19.30 -0.64 1.28
C HIS A 263 -19.69 -1.98 0.65
N GLY A 264 -20.65 -2.72 1.23
CA GLY A 264 -21.13 -4.00 0.70
C GLY A 264 -20.19 -5.19 0.94
N LEU A 265 -19.11 -5.02 1.70
CA LEU A 265 -18.11 -6.05 2.02
C LEU A 265 -18.56 -6.92 3.20
N SER A 266 -19.67 -7.62 2.99
CA SER A 266 -20.37 -8.35 4.05
C SER A 266 -19.61 -9.57 4.57
N ALA A 267 -18.83 -10.24 3.72
CA ALA A 267 -18.06 -11.42 4.10
C ALA A 267 -16.89 -11.04 5.03
N GLU A 268 -16.15 -10.00 4.66
CA GLU A 268 -15.05 -9.42 5.43
C GLU A 268 -15.56 -8.88 6.77
N ALA A 269 -16.70 -8.18 6.75
CA ALA A 269 -17.35 -7.70 7.96
C ALA A 269 -17.80 -8.84 8.89
N ASP A 270 -18.38 -9.92 8.34
CA ASP A 270 -18.75 -11.13 9.10
C ASP A 270 -17.52 -11.81 9.71
N ALA A 271 -16.44 -11.96 8.92
CA ALA A 271 -15.20 -12.57 9.37
C ALA A 271 -14.56 -11.76 10.51
N LEU A 272 -14.52 -10.43 10.36
CA LEU A 272 -14.00 -9.53 11.38
C LEU A 272 -14.86 -9.53 12.64
N LEU A 273 -16.19 -9.54 12.51
CA LEU A 273 -17.13 -9.59 13.63
C LEU A 273 -17.03 -10.89 14.45
N LYS A 274 -16.69 -12.01 13.82
CA LYS A 274 -16.50 -13.31 14.52
C LYS A 274 -15.39 -13.24 15.57
N ILE A 275 -14.30 -12.54 15.25
CA ILE A 275 -13.13 -12.40 16.13
C ILE A 275 -13.20 -11.16 17.03
N SER A 276 -14.23 -10.31 16.91
CA SER A 276 -14.27 -8.98 17.54
C SER A 276 -14.97 -8.92 18.90
N LYS A 277 -15.37 -10.05 19.47
CA LYS A 277 -16.00 -10.08 20.80
C LYS A 277 -14.95 -10.40 21.86
N PRO A 278 -15.02 -9.83 23.06
CA PRO A 278 -14.12 -10.22 24.16
C PRO A 278 -14.14 -11.72 24.45
N SER A 279 -15.30 -12.37 24.30
CA SER A 279 -15.46 -13.82 24.43
C SER A 279 -14.85 -14.63 23.27
N SER A 280 -14.47 -13.98 22.16
CA SER A 280 -13.84 -14.60 20.99
C SER A 280 -12.31 -14.69 21.12
N GLY A 281 -11.73 -14.53 22.32
CA GLY A 281 -10.27 -14.55 22.52
C GLY A 281 -9.57 -15.76 21.88
N ALA A 282 -10.16 -16.95 22.00
CA ALA A 282 -9.65 -18.17 21.36
C ALA A 282 -9.70 -18.12 19.82
N LEU A 283 -10.74 -17.52 19.23
CA LEU A 283 -10.86 -17.36 17.78
C LEU A 283 -9.88 -16.30 17.25
N TRP A 284 -9.67 -15.23 18.01
CA TRP A 284 -8.68 -14.20 17.67
C TRP A 284 -7.26 -14.77 17.73
N GLU A 285 -6.94 -15.56 18.75
CA GLU A 285 -5.66 -16.24 18.89
C GLU A 285 -5.42 -17.26 17.77
N ASP A 286 -6.42 -18.07 17.41
CA ASP A 286 -6.33 -19.00 16.27
C ASP A 286 -6.05 -18.26 14.95
N TYR A 287 -6.76 -17.16 14.71
CA TYR A 287 -6.53 -16.27 13.58
C TYR A 287 -5.09 -15.71 13.56
N ALA A 288 -4.60 -15.22 14.71
CA ALA A 288 -3.24 -14.71 14.83
C ALA A 288 -2.19 -15.79 14.53
N ARG A 289 -2.37 -17.00 15.07
CA ARG A 289 -1.48 -18.13 14.82
C ARG A 289 -1.48 -18.57 13.36
N LYS A 290 -2.66 -18.66 12.72
CA LYS A 290 -2.77 -19.02 11.30
C LYS A 290 -2.05 -18.01 10.40
N THR A 291 -2.26 -16.72 10.66
CA THR A 291 -1.56 -15.64 9.94
C THR A 291 -0.05 -15.73 10.12
N PHE A 292 0.42 -15.93 11.35
CA PHE A 292 1.85 -16.08 11.63
C PHE A 292 2.44 -17.30 10.92
N LEU A 293 1.84 -18.48 11.05
CA LEU A 293 2.35 -19.71 10.46
C LEU A 293 2.42 -19.59 8.92
N ALA A 294 1.44 -18.96 8.29
CA ALA A 294 1.46 -18.68 6.87
C ALA A 294 2.63 -17.75 6.46
N HIS A 295 2.96 -16.75 7.27
CA HIS A 295 4.14 -15.91 7.04
C HIS A 295 5.45 -16.68 7.24
N THR A 296 5.55 -17.58 8.23
CA THR A 296 6.77 -18.39 8.43
C THR A 296 7.10 -19.32 7.25
N ARG A 297 6.13 -19.61 6.37
CA ARG A 297 6.34 -20.39 5.14
C ARG A 297 6.86 -19.57 3.97
N ASN A 298 6.64 -18.25 3.98
CA ASN A 298 6.94 -17.35 2.87
C ASN A 298 8.04 -16.33 3.18
N LEU A 299 8.45 -16.21 4.44
CA LEU A 299 9.46 -15.25 4.90
C LEU A 299 10.59 -15.94 5.66
N ASP A 300 11.81 -15.49 5.41
CA ASP A 300 12.97 -15.87 6.21
C ASP A 300 12.72 -15.49 7.69
N PRO A 301 12.84 -16.43 8.64
CA PRO A 301 12.77 -16.15 10.08
C PRO A 301 13.63 -14.98 10.55
N LYS A 302 14.78 -14.74 9.92
CA LYS A 302 15.68 -13.62 10.25
C LYS A 302 15.10 -12.28 9.83
N LYS A 303 14.23 -12.23 8.82
CA LYS A 303 13.57 -11.01 8.34
C LYS A 303 12.20 -10.77 8.97
N LEU A 304 11.45 -11.83 9.27
CA LEU A 304 10.10 -11.72 9.83
C LEU A 304 10.13 -11.12 11.24
N ARG A 305 9.27 -10.12 11.47
CA ARG A 305 8.99 -9.49 12.76
C ARG A 305 7.48 -9.47 12.99
N PHE A 306 6.92 -10.61 13.36
CA PHE A 306 5.49 -10.75 13.60
C PHE A 306 5.16 -10.23 15.00
N LEU A 307 4.50 -9.07 15.08
CA LEU A 307 4.15 -8.41 16.33
C LEU A 307 2.94 -9.11 16.95
N GLN A 308 3.08 -9.58 18.18
CA GLN A 308 2.01 -10.31 18.86
C GLN A 308 1.83 -9.85 20.31
N TYR A 309 0.63 -9.35 20.62
CA TYR A 309 0.18 -9.19 22.00
C TYR A 309 -0.18 -10.56 22.57
N VAL A 310 0.40 -10.90 23.73
CA VAL A 310 0.18 -12.20 24.38
C VAL A 310 -0.52 -12.05 25.74
N ASP A 311 -1.24 -13.09 26.12
CA ASP A 311 -1.80 -13.29 27.46
C ASP A 311 -1.11 -14.49 28.15
N GLU A 312 -1.53 -14.80 29.37
CA GLU A 312 -0.91 -15.86 30.17
C GLU A 312 -1.03 -17.24 29.51
N GLN A 313 -2.10 -17.47 28.75
CA GLN A 313 -2.39 -18.76 28.11
C GLN A 313 -1.60 -18.94 26.80
N SER A 314 -1.42 -17.86 26.04
CA SER A 314 -0.78 -17.86 24.72
C SER A 314 0.74 -17.65 24.78
N ALA A 315 1.25 -16.97 25.82
CA ALA A 315 2.66 -16.59 25.94
C ALA A 315 3.64 -17.76 25.77
N GLY A 316 3.31 -18.92 26.35
CA GLY A 316 4.15 -20.12 26.26
C GLY A 316 4.31 -20.65 24.83
N TRP A 317 3.24 -20.58 24.01
CA TRP A 317 3.30 -21.00 22.61
C TRP A 317 4.12 -20.01 21.78
N TRP A 318 3.83 -18.71 21.89
CA TRP A 318 4.53 -17.66 21.14
C TRP A 318 6.01 -17.56 21.49
N LYS A 319 6.38 -17.80 22.76
CA LYS A 319 7.79 -17.86 23.19
C LYS A 319 8.58 -18.89 22.37
N LYS A 320 8.00 -20.06 22.10
CA LYS A 320 8.63 -21.12 21.29
C LYS A 320 8.78 -20.74 19.81
N GLN A 321 8.05 -19.73 19.34
CA GLN A 321 8.09 -19.26 17.95
C GLN A 321 9.05 -18.10 17.70
N ARG A 322 9.79 -17.62 18.71
CA ARG A 322 10.73 -16.49 18.55
C ARG A 322 11.78 -16.74 17.47
N SER A 323 12.31 -17.96 17.38
CA SER A 323 13.28 -18.35 16.35
C SER A 323 12.69 -18.34 14.93
N LYS A 324 11.37 -18.24 14.80
CA LYS A 324 10.64 -18.13 13.54
C LYS A 324 10.15 -16.71 13.24
N GLY A 325 10.58 -15.71 14.02
CA GLY A 325 10.27 -14.30 13.78
C GLY A 325 9.13 -13.72 14.62
N ALA A 326 8.63 -14.42 15.65
CA ALA A 326 7.64 -13.87 16.57
C ALA A 326 8.26 -12.82 17.52
N VAL A 327 7.63 -11.65 17.63
CA VAL A 327 8.01 -10.53 18.50
C VAL A 327 6.89 -10.29 19.51
N LEU A 328 7.13 -10.70 20.75
CA LEU A 328 6.13 -10.67 21.82
C LEU A 328 6.09 -9.29 22.47
N ILE A 329 4.90 -8.70 22.54
CA ILE A 329 4.66 -7.35 23.08
C ILE A 329 3.47 -7.35 24.05
N GLY A 330 3.30 -6.24 24.76
CA GLY A 330 2.20 -6.06 25.72
C GLY A 330 2.55 -6.37 27.17
N GLU A 331 1.59 -6.12 28.06
CA GLU A 331 1.82 -6.15 29.52
C GLU A 331 2.25 -7.53 30.02
N THR A 332 1.61 -8.61 29.55
CA THR A 332 1.99 -9.98 29.93
C THR A 332 3.41 -10.32 29.48
N ALA A 333 3.78 -9.94 28.25
CA ALA A 333 5.14 -10.15 27.77
C ALA A 333 6.17 -9.41 28.65
N LYS A 334 5.85 -8.19 29.11
CA LYS A 334 6.70 -7.44 30.04
C LYS A 334 6.83 -8.14 31.39
N LYS A 335 5.70 -8.51 32.01
CA LYS A 335 5.65 -9.20 33.30
C LYS A 335 6.45 -10.51 33.28
N GLN A 336 6.42 -11.24 32.17
CA GLN A 336 7.14 -12.51 32.02
C GLN A 336 8.56 -12.35 31.42
N GLY A 337 9.04 -11.13 31.20
CA GLY A 337 10.37 -10.88 30.63
C GLY A 337 10.57 -11.40 29.21
N LEU A 338 9.49 -11.48 28.41
CA LEU A 338 9.48 -12.03 27.06
C LEU A 338 9.69 -11.00 25.95
N VAL A 339 9.60 -9.71 26.26
CA VAL A 339 9.82 -8.63 25.29
C VAL A 339 11.26 -8.63 24.75
N SER A 340 11.42 -8.16 23.52
CA SER A 340 12.75 -7.97 22.93
C SER A 340 13.50 -6.86 23.66
N LYS A 341 14.71 -7.16 24.13
CA LYS A 341 15.66 -6.19 24.68
C LYS A 341 16.72 -5.76 23.67
N GLU A 342 16.75 -6.43 22.53
CA GLU A 342 17.70 -6.16 21.45
C GLU A 342 17.44 -4.78 20.85
N ARG A 343 18.52 -4.12 20.44
CA ARG A 343 18.44 -2.98 19.55
C ARG A 343 17.91 -3.47 18.20
N SER A 344 17.19 -2.62 17.46
CA SER A 344 16.83 -2.88 16.07
C SER A 344 18.14 -2.96 15.29
N THR A 345 18.77 -4.13 15.23
CA THR A 345 19.91 -4.34 14.33
C THR A 345 19.39 -4.08 12.93
N PRO A 346 19.85 -3.02 12.25
CA PRO A 346 19.64 -2.94 10.81
C PRO A 346 20.17 -4.26 10.24
N ALA A 347 19.46 -4.85 9.29
CA ALA A 347 20.06 -5.96 8.56
C ALA A 347 21.42 -5.46 8.07
N VAL A 348 22.47 -6.30 8.14
CA VAL A 348 23.70 -6.00 7.41
C VAL A 348 23.27 -5.97 5.96
N PHE A 349 22.91 -4.79 5.49
CA PHE A 349 22.71 -4.52 4.09
C PHE A 349 24.13 -4.60 3.56
N VAL A 350 24.51 -5.81 3.15
CA VAL A 350 25.59 -5.96 2.21
C VAL A 350 25.14 -5.05 1.09
N VAL A 351 25.87 -3.96 0.93
CA VAL A 351 25.89 -3.25 -0.33
C VAL A 351 26.27 -4.36 -1.31
N THR A 352 25.29 -5.07 -1.90
CA THR A 352 25.35 -5.26 -3.33
C THR A 352 25.67 -3.86 -3.76
N GLU A 353 26.89 -3.66 -4.27
CA GLU A 353 27.27 -2.41 -4.89
C GLU A 353 25.99 -1.85 -5.45
N ILE A 354 25.63 -0.65 -5.01
CA ILE A 354 24.83 0.17 -5.89
C ILE A 354 25.71 0.14 -7.12
N VAL A 355 25.48 -0.83 -8.02
CA VAL A 355 25.95 -0.81 -9.38
C VAL A 355 25.44 0.56 -9.71
N PRO A 356 26.32 1.57 -9.80
CA PRO A 356 25.87 2.92 -10.01
C PRO A 356 24.95 2.73 -11.19
N LYS A 357 23.65 3.01 -11.01
CA LYS A 357 22.71 2.94 -12.12
C LYS A 357 23.36 3.89 -13.09
N GLN A 358 24.05 3.36 -14.11
CA GLN A 358 25.09 4.12 -14.79
C GLN A 358 24.41 5.41 -15.19
N THR A 359 24.79 6.51 -14.57
CA THR A 359 24.16 7.81 -14.83
C THR A 359 24.63 8.32 -16.18
N GLU A 360 25.71 7.75 -16.68
CA GLU A 360 26.29 7.96 -17.98
C GLU A 360 25.95 6.77 -18.88
N MET A 361 25.57 7.04 -20.11
CA MET A 361 25.36 6.00 -21.10
C MET A 361 26.69 5.30 -21.39
N GLY A 362 26.76 3.99 -21.19
CA GLY A 362 27.88 3.19 -21.66
C GLY A 362 27.90 3.10 -23.19
N GLN A 363 29.00 2.61 -23.77
CA GLN A 363 29.12 2.42 -25.21
C GLN A 363 28.00 1.51 -25.77
N GLU A 364 27.58 0.50 -24.99
CA GLU A 364 26.46 -0.38 -25.32
C GLU A 364 25.11 0.35 -25.29
N ASP A 365 24.88 1.26 -24.33
CA ASP A 365 23.65 2.06 -24.26
C ASP A 365 23.56 3.04 -25.44
N ILE A 366 24.70 3.65 -25.82
CA ILE A 366 24.81 4.49 -27.01
C ILE A 366 24.48 3.68 -28.25
N GLN A 367 25.08 2.49 -28.41
CA GLN A 367 24.82 1.64 -29.55
C GLN A 367 23.37 1.17 -29.59
N PHE A 368 22.80 0.73 -28.46
CA PHE A 368 21.41 0.34 -28.35
C PHE A 368 20.48 1.48 -28.75
N ARG A 369 20.73 2.70 -28.24
CA ARG A 369 19.98 3.90 -28.65
C ARG A 369 20.07 4.12 -30.15
N VAL A 370 21.27 4.11 -30.72
CA VAL A 370 21.50 4.31 -32.16
C VAL A 370 20.73 3.28 -32.98
N ASP A 371 20.79 2.00 -32.60
CA ASP A 371 20.11 0.92 -33.30
C ASP A 371 18.59 1.10 -33.26
N ARG A 372 18.02 1.45 -32.10
CA ARG A 372 16.58 1.73 -31.99
C ARG A 372 16.19 3.01 -32.72
N GLU A 373 16.99 4.07 -32.63
CA GLU A 373 16.75 5.32 -33.36
C GLU A 373 16.75 5.09 -34.87
N ALA A 374 17.65 4.24 -35.38
CA ALA A 374 17.71 3.84 -36.78
C ALA A 374 16.45 3.06 -37.20
N ILE A 375 15.94 2.17 -36.34
CA ILE A 375 14.67 1.46 -36.58
C ILE A 375 13.52 2.46 -36.67
N VAL A 376 13.39 3.38 -35.71
CA VAL A 376 12.32 4.40 -35.72
C VAL A 376 12.42 5.30 -36.97
N THR A 377 13.63 5.65 -37.39
CA THR A 377 13.89 6.54 -38.53
C THR A 377 13.64 5.86 -39.88
N SER A 378 14.05 4.58 -40.03
CA SER A 378 13.86 3.82 -41.28
C SER A 378 12.42 3.34 -41.48
N ALA A 379 11.65 3.23 -40.40
CA ALA A 379 10.30 2.64 -40.39
C ALA A 379 9.18 3.56 -40.91
N VAL A 380 9.44 4.45 -41.87
CA VAL A 380 8.41 5.33 -42.49
C VAL A 380 7.23 4.52 -43.10
N ARG A 381 7.36 3.20 -43.25
CA ARG A 381 6.28 2.28 -43.68
C ARG A 381 5.92 1.16 -42.68
N GLN A 382 6.60 1.02 -41.53
CA GLN A 382 6.40 -0.11 -40.59
C GLN A 382 6.12 0.39 -39.15
N THR A 383 4.91 0.89 -38.92
CA THR A 383 4.50 1.54 -37.65
C THR A 383 4.67 0.69 -36.40
N ILE A 384 4.60 -0.64 -36.52
CA ILE A 384 4.68 -1.60 -35.40
C ILE A 384 6.12 -1.73 -34.89
N VAL A 385 7.07 -1.90 -35.80
CA VAL A 385 8.49 -2.04 -35.43
C VAL A 385 9.00 -0.72 -34.84
N ALA A 386 8.58 0.41 -35.39
CA ALA A 386 8.84 1.73 -34.83
C ALA A 386 8.24 1.90 -33.42
N ALA A 387 6.99 1.46 -33.21
CA ALA A 387 6.32 1.53 -31.92
C ALA A 387 7.06 0.71 -30.86
N LYS A 388 7.49 -0.51 -31.20
CA LYS A 388 8.30 -1.35 -30.31
C LYS A 388 9.64 -0.69 -29.97
N ALA A 389 10.38 -0.23 -30.99
CA ALA A 389 11.66 0.46 -30.76
C ALA A 389 11.51 1.72 -29.90
N LEU A 390 10.43 2.50 -30.08
CA LEU A 390 10.12 3.65 -29.22
C LEU A 390 9.80 3.25 -27.78
N HIS A 391 9.06 2.16 -27.58
CA HIS A 391 8.83 1.61 -26.25
C HIS A 391 10.13 1.18 -25.58
N GLU A 392 10.98 0.44 -26.31
CA GLU A 392 12.29 0.02 -25.84
C GLU A 392 13.12 1.25 -25.44
N ILE A 393 13.19 2.31 -26.26
CA ILE A 393 13.89 3.54 -25.88
C ILE A 393 13.28 4.19 -24.62
N HIS A 394 11.94 4.23 -24.54
CA HIS A 394 11.22 4.85 -23.44
C HIS A 394 11.47 4.14 -22.10
N SER A 395 11.41 2.80 -22.09
CA SER A 395 11.47 1.97 -20.88
C SER A 395 12.89 1.51 -20.51
N TYR A 396 13.84 1.54 -21.45
CA TYR A 396 15.21 1.07 -21.24
C TYR A 396 15.89 1.76 -20.05
N ARG A 397 16.21 0.96 -19.03
CA ARG A 397 16.87 1.39 -17.78
C ARG A 397 16.26 2.67 -17.19
N ALA A 398 14.93 2.74 -17.16
CA ALA A 398 14.16 3.89 -16.68
C ALA A 398 14.39 5.19 -17.47
N GLY A 399 14.61 5.07 -18.78
CA GLY A 399 14.66 6.20 -19.71
C GLY A 399 16.04 6.85 -19.87
N ILE A 400 17.12 6.18 -19.44
CA ILE A 400 18.49 6.71 -19.52
C ILE A 400 18.88 7.19 -20.93
N LEU A 401 18.34 6.53 -21.97
CA LEU A 401 18.68 6.82 -23.36
C LEU A 401 18.25 8.21 -23.82
N TRP A 402 17.30 8.84 -23.12
CA TRP A 402 16.77 10.16 -23.47
C TRP A 402 16.82 11.16 -22.32
N ASN A 403 16.69 10.72 -21.06
CA ASN A 403 16.53 11.61 -19.91
C ASN A 403 17.82 12.38 -19.52
N ASN A 404 18.97 11.93 -20.02
CA ASN A 404 20.26 12.62 -19.86
C ASN A 404 20.37 13.89 -20.73
N GLU A 405 19.76 13.87 -21.92
CA GLU A 405 19.85 14.97 -22.89
C GLU A 405 18.55 15.78 -22.97
N TYR A 406 17.42 15.20 -22.57
CA TYR A 406 16.09 15.79 -22.71
C TYR A 406 15.27 15.67 -21.44
N PRO A 407 14.57 16.75 -21.02
CA PRO A 407 13.82 16.77 -19.76
C PRO A 407 12.58 15.85 -19.77
N THR A 408 12.11 15.46 -20.95
CA THR A 408 10.97 14.54 -21.11
C THR A 408 11.13 13.69 -22.36
N PHE A 409 10.52 12.50 -22.37
CA PHE A 409 10.49 11.64 -23.56
C PHE A 409 9.83 12.31 -24.76
N GLU A 410 8.82 13.15 -24.52
CA GLU A 410 8.21 13.98 -25.57
C GLU A 410 9.23 14.94 -26.20
N ALA A 411 10.05 15.61 -25.39
CA ALA A 411 11.06 16.54 -25.90
C ALA A 411 12.10 15.80 -26.77
N TYR A 412 12.52 14.61 -26.34
CA TYR A 412 13.39 13.73 -27.11
C TYR A 412 12.75 13.31 -28.44
N CYS A 413 11.52 12.78 -28.42
CA CYS A 413 10.84 12.34 -29.64
C CYS A 413 10.54 13.49 -30.61
N ARG A 414 10.24 14.68 -30.08
CA ARG A 414 10.06 15.90 -30.88
C ARG A 414 11.37 16.30 -31.55
N ALA A 415 12.48 16.28 -30.83
CA ALA A 415 13.79 16.64 -31.36
C ALA A 415 14.27 15.65 -32.43
N LYS A 416 14.04 14.35 -32.23
CA LYS A 416 14.53 13.30 -33.14
C LYS A 416 13.64 13.09 -34.38
N TRP A 417 12.32 13.08 -34.21
CA TRP A 417 11.37 12.70 -35.26
C TRP A 417 10.22 13.68 -35.47
N GLY A 418 10.18 14.81 -34.76
CA GLY A 418 9.09 15.77 -34.87
C GLY A 418 7.76 15.28 -34.29
N TYR A 419 7.76 14.21 -33.49
CA TYR A 419 6.52 13.67 -32.92
C TYR A 419 5.91 14.62 -31.89
N ALA A 420 4.61 14.88 -32.02
CA ALA A 420 3.84 15.52 -30.98
C ALA A 420 3.70 14.59 -29.76
N LYS A 421 3.44 15.17 -28.58
CA LYS A 421 3.25 14.43 -27.32
C LYS A 421 2.36 13.21 -27.46
N SER A 422 1.15 13.44 -28.00
CA SER A 422 0.12 12.42 -28.14
C SER A 422 0.55 11.29 -29.07
N GLN A 423 1.39 11.57 -30.06
CA GLN A 423 1.93 10.57 -30.97
C GLN A 423 3.05 9.76 -30.32
N ALA A 424 3.99 10.41 -29.62
CA ALA A 424 5.11 9.73 -28.95
C ALA A 424 4.63 8.71 -27.92
N TYR A 425 3.73 9.11 -27.01
CA TYR A 425 3.22 8.22 -25.98
C TYR A 425 2.27 7.15 -26.52
N ARG A 426 1.50 7.45 -27.57
CA ARG A 426 0.64 6.45 -28.23
C ARG A 426 1.45 5.34 -28.88
N LEU A 427 2.53 5.69 -29.59
CA LEU A 427 3.43 4.70 -30.18
C LEU A 427 4.18 3.90 -29.11
N ALA A 428 4.65 4.54 -28.04
CA ALA A 428 5.29 3.83 -26.92
C ALA A 428 4.33 2.87 -26.18
N ALA A 429 3.05 3.23 -26.03
CA ALA A 429 2.03 2.35 -25.47
C ALA A 429 1.71 1.16 -26.41
N CYS A 430 1.68 1.40 -27.73
CA CYS A 430 1.59 0.33 -28.72
C CYS A 430 2.79 -0.64 -28.63
N GLY A 431 4.00 -0.13 -28.40
CA GLY A 431 5.18 -0.96 -28.19
C GLY A 431 5.16 -1.77 -26.89
N ASP A 432 4.61 -1.21 -25.79
CA ASP A 432 4.39 -1.95 -24.54
C ASP A 432 3.43 -3.13 -24.77
N PHE A 433 2.32 -2.85 -25.46
CA PHE A 433 1.35 -3.87 -25.87
C PHE A 433 2.05 -4.98 -26.65
N LEU A 434 2.82 -4.66 -27.70
CA LEU A 434 3.57 -5.64 -28.50
C LEU A 434 4.54 -6.48 -27.67
N SER A 435 5.27 -5.85 -26.75
CA SER A 435 6.25 -6.53 -25.88
C SER A 435 5.57 -7.54 -24.94
N LEU A 436 4.36 -7.22 -24.46
CA LEU A 436 3.56 -8.14 -23.65
C LEU A 436 3.13 -9.39 -24.45
N PHE A 437 2.85 -9.25 -25.75
CA PHE A 437 2.37 -10.36 -26.58
C PHE A 437 3.46 -11.32 -27.05
N GLU A 438 4.70 -10.89 -27.22
CA GLU A 438 5.78 -11.80 -27.61
C GLU A 438 5.96 -12.95 -26.60
N SER A 439 5.64 -12.71 -25.32
CA SER A 439 5.63 -13.76 -24.30
C SER A 439 4.44 -14.74 -24.40
N HIS A 440 3.34 -14.33 -25.05
CA HIS A 440 2.10 -15.11 -25.14
C HIS A 440 1.86 -15.71 -26.54
N SER A 441 2.54 -15.22 -27.57
CA SER A 441 2.46 -15.71 -28.95
C SER A 441 3.86 -15.75 -29.58
N PRO A 442 4.71 -16.73 -29.21
CA PRO A 442 6.06 -16.86 -29.75
C PRO A 442 6.09 -17.07 -31.27
N ASN A 443 5.00 -17.62 -31.83
CA ASN A 443 4.84 -17.89 -33.27
C ASN A 443 4.28 -16.69 -34.06
N GLY A 444 4.00 -15.56 -33.40
CA GLY A 444 3.54 -14.33 -34.07
C GLY A 444 2.09 -14.37 -34.57
N GLU A 445 1.28 -15.32 -34.11
CA GLU A 445 -0.12 -15.48 -34.53
C GLU A 445 -0.99 -14.27 -34.16
N TRP A 446 -0.59 -13.51 -33.14
CA TRP A 446 -1.35 -12.36 -32.63
C TRP A 446 -0.81 -11.03 -33.17
N MET A 447 0.06 -11.08 -34.19
CA MET A 447 0.76 -9.91 -34.67
C MET A 447 -0.15 -8.92 -35.38
N LEU A 448 -0.07 -7.67 -34.94
CA LEU A 448 -0.83 -6.56 -35.48
C LEU A 448 -0.40 -6.27 -36.93
N THR A 449 -1.28 -5.63 -37.70
CA THR A 449 -0.93 -5.08 -39.02
C THR A 449 -0.64 -3.59 -38.97
N ASN A 450 -1.29 -2.85 -38.06
CA ASN A 450 -0.98 -1.45 -37.81
C ASN A 450 -1.37 -1.03 -36.39
N GLU A 451 -0.79 0.06 -35.91
CA GLU A 451 -1.04 0.60 -34.57
C GLU A 451 -2.52 1.00 -34.35
N SER A 452 -3.24 1.39 -35.41
CA SER A 452 -4.60 1.89 -35.25
C SER A 452 -5.59 0.82 -34.79
N GLN A 453 -5.31 -0.46 -35.08
CA GLN A 453 -6.12 -1.60 -34.64
C GLN A 453 -6.29 -1.64 -33.12
N ILE A 454 -5.24 -1.38 -32.35
CA ILE A 454 -5.26 -1.60 -30.89
C ILE A 454 -5.58 -0.36 -30.08
N ARG A 455 -5.80 0.79 -30.71
CA ARG A 455 -6.02 2.07 -30.00
C ARG A 455 -7.18 2.00 -29.00
N SER A 456 -8.27 1.33 -29.36
CA SER A 456 -9.40 1.14 -28.46
C SER A 456 -9.03 0.24 -27.28
N VAL A 457 -8.25 -0.81 -27.52
CA VAL A 457 -7.78 -1.75 -26.50
C VAL A 457 -6.86 -1.06 -25.50
N LEU A 458 -5.96 -0.19 -25.97
CA LEU A 458 -5.07 0.62 -25.11
C LEU A 458 -5.84 1.59 -24.17
N SER A 459 -7.13 1.83 -24.42
CA SER A 459 -7.99 2.61 -23.50
C SER A 459 -8.51 1.80 -22.31
N LEU A 460 -8.36 0.47 -22.34
CA LEU A 460 -8.65 -0.40 -21.21
C LEU A 460 -7.50 -0.37 -20.20
N PRO A 461 -7.76 -0.77 -18.93
CA PRO A 461 -6.69 -1.10 -17.98
C PRO A 461 -5.71 -2.13 -18.55
N ARG A 462 -4.40 -1.98 -18.25
CA ARG A 462 -3.31 -2.80 -18.84
C ARG A 462 -3.49 -4.30 -18.59
N ASP A 463 -4.05 -4.67 -17.45
CA ASP A 463 -4.38 -6.05 -17.07
C ASP A 463 -5.49 -6.68 -17.93
N GLN A 464 -6.28 -5.88 -18.65
CA GLN A 464 -7.34 -6.36 -19.55
C GLN A 464 -6.93 -6.45 -21.02
N TRP A 465 -5.74 -5.95 -21.38
CA TRP A 465 -5.32 -5.86 -22.79
C TRP A 465 -5.22 -7.23 -23.46
N VAL A 466 -4.62 -8.19 -22.76
CA VAL A 466 -4.39 -9.54 -23.28
C VAL A 466 -5.71 -10.28 -23.48
N ASP A 467 -6.60 -10.24 -22.50
CA ASP A 467 -7.86 -10.99 -22.56
C ASP A 467 -8.81 -10.39 -23.61
N CYS A 468 -8.93 -9.06 -23.66
CA CYS A 468 -9.68 -8.39 -24.71
C CYS A 468 -9.14 -8.73 -26.10
N TRP A 469 -7.81 -8.71 -26.28
CA TRP A 469 -7.20 -9.04 -27.56
C TRP A 469 -7.40 -10.51 -27.96
N LYS A 470 -7.28 -11.44 -27.01
CA LYS A 470 -7.57 -12.87 -27.23
C LYS A 470 -9.00 -13.12 -27.73
N GLU A 471 -9.98 -12.45 -27.14
CA GLU A 471 -11.38 -12.55 -27.58
C GLU A 471 -11.55 -12.01 -29.00
N ILE A 472 -10.90 -10.87 -29.30
CA ILE A 472 -10.99 -10.24 -30.61
C ILE A 472 -10.46 -11.14 -31.73
N ILE A 473 -9.32 -11.79 -31.51
CA ILE A 473 -8.65 -12.64 -32.52
C ILE A 473 -9.23 -14.05 -32.62
N ALA A 474 -10.01 -14.51 -31.63
CA ALA A 474 -10.70 -15.80 -31.69
C ALA A 474 -11.70 -15.88 -32.86
N GLU A 475 -12.21 -14.75 -33.33
CA GLU A 475 -13.15 -14.66 -34.45
C GLU A 475 -12.47 -14.42 -35.81
N GLY A 476 -11.16 -14.18 -35.83
CA GLY A 476 -10.43 -13.98 -37.07
C GLY A 476 -9.00 -13.47 -36.87
N PRO A 477 -8.08 -13.79 -37.80
CA PRO A 477 -6.68 -13.38 -37.67
C PRO A 477 -6.54 -11.85 -37.69
N PRO A 478 -5.55 -11.27 -36.98
CA PRO A 478 -5.31 -9.83 -36.96
C PRO A 478 -5.19 -9.16 -38.34
N SER A 479 -4.79 -9.90 -39.37
CA SER A 479 -4.70 -9.42 -40.75
C SER A 479 -6.03 -9.10 -41.42
N ARG A 480 -7.14 -9.61 -40.88
CA ARG A 480 -8.50 -9.38 -41.39
C ARG A 480 -9.31 -8.39 -40.57
N LEU A 481 -8.80 -7.94 -39.43
CA LEU A 481 -9.53 -7.07 -38.50
C LEU A 481 -9.25 -5.58 -38.79
N SER A 482 -10.29 -4.79 -39.01
CA SER A 482 -10.18 -3.34 -39.08
C SER A 482 -10.19 -2.70 -37.69
N ALA A 483 -9.64 -1.49 -37.56
CA ALA A 483 -9.68 -0.74 -36.29
C ALA A 483 -11.11 -0.51 -35.77
N ARG A 484 -12.09 -0.38 -36.67
CA ARG A 484 -13.50 -0.20 -36.30
C ARG A 484 -14.13 -1.46 -35.72
N GLU A 485 -13.78 -2.62 -36.26
CA GLU A 485 -14.22 -3.92 -35.72
C GLU A 485 -13.61 -4.15 -34.33
N VAL A 486 -12.31 -3.88 -34.18
CA VAL A 486 -11.64 -3.95 -32.87
C VAL A 486 -12.29 -3.01 -31.86
N GLU A 487 -12.57 -1.77 -32.24
CA GLU A 487 -13.26 -0.80 -31.37
C GLU A 487 -14.64 -1.29 -30.93
N THR A 488 -15.41 -1.86 -31.86
CA THR A 488 -16.75 -2.40 -31.59
C THR A 488 -16.68 -3.53 -30.57
N LYS A 489 -15.74 -4.46 -30.74
CA LYS A 489 -15.52 -5.57 -29.82
C LYS A 489 -14.97 -5.13 -28.47
N THR A 490 -14.06 -4.16 -28.47
CA THR A 490 -13.55 -3.56 -27.22
C THR A 490 -14.70 -2.98 -26.39
N LYS A 491 -15.69 -2.34 -27.05
CA LYS A 491 -16.90 -1.83 -26.39
C LYS A 491 -17.80 -2.95 -25.88
N GLN A 492 -17.96 -4.04 -26.64
CA GLN A 492 -18.70 -5.23 -26.19
C GLN A 492 -18.04 -5.86 -24.96
N HIS A 493 -16.74 -6.14 -25.01
CA HIS A 493 -15.96 -6.63 -23.88
C HIS A 493 -16.13 -5.76 -22.64
N ARG A 494 -16.04 -4.42 -22.79
CA ARG A 494 -16.32 -3.47 -21.70
C ARG A 494 -17.76 -3.60 -21.16
N GLY A 495 -18.73 -3.74 -22.05
CA GLY A 495 -20.15 -3.91 -21.70
C GLY A 495 -20.41 -5.21 -20.95
N ASP A 496 -19.78 -6.31 -21.37
CA ASP A 496 -19.94 -7.62 -20.74
C ASP A 496 -19.24 -7.69 -19.38
N LEU A 497 -18.08 -7.06 -19.23
CA LEU A 497 -17.46 -6.81 -17.93
C LEU A 497 -18.37 -6.01 -17.01
N GLN A 498 -19.06 -4.98 -17.53
CA GLN A 498 -19.98 -4.17 -16.73
C GLN A 498 -21.23 -4.97 -16.32
N LYS A 499 -21.84 -5.71 -17.25
CA LYS A 499 -23.00 -6.58 -16.96
C LYS A 499 -22.65 -7.67 -15.95
N SER A 500 -21.49 -8.32 -16.10
CA SER A 500 -21.01 -9.33 -15.15
C SER A 500 -20.86 -8.73 -13.75
N ARG A 501 -20.31 -7.51 -13.65
CA ARG A 501 -20.25 -6.77 -12.38
C ARG A 501 -21.63 -6.42 -11.83
N ASP A 502 -22.59 -6.02 -12.66
CA ASP A 502 -23.93 -5.65 -12.24
C ASP A 502 -24.74 -6.86 -11.76
N VAL A 503 -24.62 -8.03 -12.42
CA VAL A 503 -25.24 -9.29 -11.99
C VAL A 503 -24.68 -9.74 -10.64
N VAL A 504 -23.34 -9.72 -10.49
CA VAL A 504 -22.69 -10.04 -9.21
C VAL A 504 -23.12 -9.06 -8.12
N SER A 505 -23.29 -7.78 -8.45
CA SER A 505 -23.77 -6.76 -7.51
C SER A 505 -25.22 -6.97 -7.09
N LYS A 506 -26.13 -7.34 -8.01
CA LYS A 506 -27.54 -7.63 -7.71
C LYS A 506 -27.66 -8.89 -6.85
N ALA A 507 -26.95 -9.97 -7.20
CA ALA A 507 -26.93 -11.19 -6.41
C ALA A 507 -26.43 -10.95 -4.97
N ALA A 508 -25.39 -10.12 -4.81
CA ALA A 508 -24.87 -9.72 -3.49
C ALA A 508 -25.88 -8.92 -2.65
N LYS A 509 -26.74 -8.11 -3.29
CA LYS A 509 -27.75 -7.25 -2.62
C LYS A 509 -28.79 -8.07 -1.84
N HIS A 510 -29.24 -9.22 -2.38
CA HIS A 510 -30.31 -10.02 -1.77
C HIS A 510 -29.79 -11.18 -0.90
N ALA A 511 -28.48 -11.42 -0.85
CA ALA A 511 -27.86 -12.47 -0.04
C ALA A 511 -28.19 -12.39 1.48
N PRO A 512 -28.24 -11.21 2.13
CA PRO A 512 -28.63 -11.10 3.54
C PRO A 512 -30.08 -11.52 3.80
N ALA A 513 -30.99 -11.21 2.87
CA ALA A 513 -32.40 -11.55 2.97
C ALA A 513 -32.63 -13.07 2.86
N ARG A 514 -31.90 -13.74 1.94
CA ARG A 514 -31.91 -15.22 1.83
C ARG A 514 -31.39 -15.89 3.11
N LYS A 515 -30.27 -15.41 3.65
CA LYS A 515 -29.70 -15.91 4.91
C LYS A 515 -30.63 -15.68 6.11
N ALA A 516 -31.43 -14.61 6.10
CA ALA A 516 -32.45 -14.35 7.10
C ALA A 516 -33.66 -15.29 6.95
N LEU A 517 -34.10 -15.57 5.72
CA LEU A 517 -35.14 -16.56 5.43
C LEU A 517 -34.74 -17.96 5.92
N ASP A 518 -33.52 -18.41 5.65
CA ASP A 518 -33.02 -19.72 6.12
C ASP A 518 -32.98 -19.82 7.65
N ARG A 519 -32.57 -18.73 8.32
CA ARG A 519 -32.60 -18.64 9.78
C ARG A 519 -34.03 -18.68 10.32
N LEU A 520 -34.95 -17.96 9.70
CA LEU A 520 -36.36 -17.99 10.10
C LEU A 520 -36.94 -19.39 9.92
N ARG A 521 -36.69 -20.07 8.79
CA ARG A 521 -37.09 -21.46 8.55
C ARG A 521 -36.56 -22.40 9.65
N THR A 522 -35.31 -22.20 10.07
CA THR A 522 -34.69 -22.98 11.14
C THR A 522 -35.36 -22.73 12.50
N ILE A 523 -35.63 -21.47 12.86
CA ILE A 523 -36.21 -21.08 14.15
C ILE A 523 -37.67 -21.55 14.27
N ILE A 524 -38.45 -21.43 13.20
CA ILE A 524 -39.88 -21.76 13.24
C ILE A 524 -40.16 -23.26 13.18
N SER A 525 -39.15 -24.11 12.95
CA SER A 525 -39.30 -25.56 12.78
C SER A 525 -40.08 -26.26 13.90
N HIS A 526 -40.03 -25.71 15.12
CA HIS A 526 -40.73 -26.24 16.30
C HIS A 526 -41.96 -25.41 16.72
N HIS A 527 -42.37 -24.43 15.90
CA HIS A 527 -43.49 -23.55 16.21
C HIS A 527 -44.84 -24.20 15.82
N PRO A 528 -45.91 -24.07 16.62
CA PRO A 528 -47.23 -24.67 16.31
C PRO A 528 -47.83 -24.25 14.95
N LYS A 529 -47.40 -23.08 14.43
CA LYS A 529 -47.79 -22.56 13.11
C LYS A 529 -46.72 -22.69 12.03
N ALA A 530 -45.67 -23.50 12.23
CA ALA A 530 -44.52 -23.64 11.34
C ALA A 530 -44.90 -23.78 9.86
N ARG A 531 -45.91 -24.62 9.57
CA ARG A 531 -46.38 -24.91 8.21
C ARG A 531 -47.02 -23.69 7.52
N HIS A 532 -47.71 -22.84 8.27
CA HIS A 532 -48.34 -21.63 7.73
C HIS A 532 -47.29 -20.53 7.54
N ILE A 533 -46.37 -20.38 8.50
CA ILE A 533 -45.28 -19.40 8.40
C ILE A 533 -44.32 -19.78 7.26
N GLY A 534 -44.01 -21.07 7.08
CA GLY A 534 -43.18 -21.55 5.98
C GLY A 534 -43.69 -21.13 4.60
N LYS A 535 -45.01 -21.23 4.36
CA LYS A 535 -45.62 -20.78 3.10
C LYS A 535 -45.47 -19.27 2.84
N LEU A 536 -45.47 -18.45 3.90
CA LEU A 536 -45.23 -17.02 3.77
C LEU A 536 -43.76 -16.71 3.46
N LEU A 537 -42.83 -17.48 4.05
CA LEU A 537 -41.40 -17.36 3.74
C LEU A 537 -41.08 -17.79 2.30
N ASP A 538 -41.73 -18.84 1.79
CA ASP A 538 -41.61 -19.26 0.38
C ASP A 538 -42.05 -18.14 -0.58
N GLY A 539 -43.13 -17.41 -0.25
CA GLY A 539 -43.59 -16.26 -1.04
C GLY A 539 -42.62 -15.08 -1.05
N ILE A 540 -41.94 -14.81 0.07
CA ILE A 540 -40.90 -13.78 0.15
C ILE A 540 -39.67 -14.20 -0.66
N GLU A 541 -39.31 -15.48 -0.66
CA GLU A 541 -38.19 -16.00 -1.44
C GLU A 541 -38.41 -15.90 -2.95
N LEU A 542 -39.64 -16.15 -3.43
CA LEU A 542 -40.03 -15.94 -4.83
C LEU A 542 -39.87 -14.48 -5.26
N LEU A 543 -40.30 -13.51 -4.44
CA LEU A 543 -40.11 -12.09 -4.73
C LEU A 543 -38.62 -11.70 -4.82
N LEU A 544 -37.76 -12.34 -4.02
CA LEU A 544 -36.30 -12.13 -4.07
C LEU A 544 -35.63 -12.79 -5.29
N ASN A 545 -36.31 -13.73 -5.96
CA ASN A 545 -35.84 -14.37 -7.19
C ASN A 545 -36.31 -13.60 -8.43
N ASP A 546 -37.54 -13.07 -8.43
CA ASP A 546 -38.08 -12.28 -9.56
C ASP A 546 -37.40 -10.91 -9.73
N GLU A 547 -36.83 -10.31 -8.67
CA GLU A 547 -36.02 -9.08 -8.77
C GLU A 547 -34.55 -9.33 -9.21
N ALA A 548 -34.13 -10.59 -9.31
CA ALA A 548 -32.75 -10.99 -9.61
C ALA A 548 -32.52 -11.41 -11.07
N GLY A 549 -33.58 -11.73 -11.83
CA GLY A 549 -33.55 -11.91 -13.29
C GLY A 549 -33.64 -10.59 -14.03
#